data_AF-A0A7X8GUA3-F1
#
_entry.id   AF-A0A7X8GUA3-F1
#
_cell.length_a   1.000
_cell.length_b   1.000
_cell.length_c   1.000
_cell.angle_alpha   90.00
_cell.angle_beta   90.00
_cell.angle_gamma   90.00
#
_symmetry.space_group_name_H-M   'P 1'
#
loop_
_entity.id
_entity.type
_entity.pdbx_description
1 polymer ?
#
loop_
_entity_poly.entity_id
_entity_poly.type
_entity_poly.pdbx_seq_one_letter_code
_entity_poly.pdbx_strand_id
1 'polypeptide(L)'
;MKKIIPLLVVLTTIVLISCTGGSEKNNNSNDVIIENEQFKLVVRSNAIAKSLVLKSSGEECLMPGESIPLFSVTQERPYHNEIKLGHPNKKTTFQADTIYKEGDRLIVGFELVPYEAVIKINETPSYVGFSLEGFKVEPGTYPDYLKITPPPAT
;
A
#
# COMPACT_ATOMS: atom_id res chain seq x y z
N MET A 1 47.20 -47.18 17.50
CA MET A 1 46.94 -45.75 17.77
C MET A 1 47.22 -44.94 16.51
N LYS A 2 46.38 -43.92 16.27
CA LYS A 2 46.55 -42.79 15.32
C LYS A 2 46.30 -43.06 13.83
N LYS A 3 45.12 -42.65 13.36
CA LYS A 3 44.84 -41.83 12.15
C LYS A 3 43.45 -42.11 11.52
N ILE A 4 42.36 -42.01 12.28
CA ILE A 4 40.98 -42.03 11.72
C ILE A 4 40.21 -40.72 12.05
N ILE A 5 40.84 -39.78 12.75
CA ILE A 5 40.14 -38.64 13.35
C ILE A 5 39.92 -37.41 12.43
N PRO A 6 40.65 -37.15 11.30
CA PRO A 6 40.43 -35.88 10.62
C PRO A 6 39.24 -35.88 9.64
N LEU A 7 38.67 -37.04 9.28
CA LEU A 7 37.62 -37.09 8.25
C LEU A 7 36.21 -36.78 8.79
N LEU A 8 35.98 -36.97 10.10
CA LEU A 8 34.67 -36.73 10.72
C LEU A 8 34.40 -35.25 11.03
N VAL A 9 35.44 -34.41 11.08
CA VAL A 9 35.31 -32.97 11.45
C VAL A 9 34.96 -32.10 10.24
N VAL A 10 35.22 -32.56 9.02
CA VAL A 10 34.96 -31.77 7.79
C VAL A 10 33.50 -31.87 7.33
N LEU A 11 32.76 -32.90 7.76
CA LEU A 11 31.35 -33.08 7.37
C LEU A 11 30.37 -32.29 8.26
N THR A 12 30.80 -31.81 9.42
CA THR A 12 29.96 -31.06 10.36
C THR A 12 29.89 -29.55 10.10
N THR A 13 30.69 -29.01 9.17
CA THR A 13 30.67 -27.57 8.83
C THR A 13 29.66 -27.17 7.75
N ILE A 14 28.94 -28.12 7.12
CA ILE A 14 28.00 -27.81 6.03
C ILE A 14 26.53 -27.66 6.51
N VAL A 15 26.24 -27.93 7.79
CA VAL A 15 24.83 -27.97 8.28
C VAL A 15 24.41 -26.73 9.10
N LEU A 16 25.26 -25.70 9.25
CA LEU A 16 24.93 -24.50 10.05
C LEU A 16 24.54 -23.24 9.24
N ILE A 17 24.24 -23.36 7.95
CA ILE A 17 23.69 -22.22 7.16
C ILE A 17 22.14 -22.23 7.11
N SER A 18 21.48 -23.14 7.84
CA SER A 18 20.04 -23.01 8.08
C SER A 18 19.77 -22.02 9.21
N CYS A 19 18.90 -21.05 8.90
CA CYS A 19 18.23 -20.14 9.81
C CYS A 19 19.00 -18.90 10.26
N THR A 20 19.44 -18.05 9.33
CA THR A 20 19.18 -16.62 9.51
C THR A 20 17.79 -16.32 8.99
N GLY A 21 16.77 -16.79 9.72
CA GLY A 21 15.48 -16.12 9.72
C GLY A 21 15.74 -14.76 10.30
N GLY A 22 16.13 -13.81 9.44
CA GLY A 22 16.22 -12.42 9.81
C GLY A 22 14.87 -12.03 10.35
N SER A 23 14.74 -12.01 11.68
CA SER A 23 13.74 -11.17 12.30
C SER A 23 14.06 -9.77 11.81
N GLU A 24 13.34 -9.32 10.78
CA GLU A 24 13.30 -7.93 10.42
C GLU A 24 12.97 -7.19 11.72
N LYS A 25 13.95 -6.40 12.15
CA LYS A 25 13.78 -5.49 13.27
C LYS A 25 12.47 -4.74 13.05
N ASN A 26 11.57 -4.88 14.00
CA ASN A 26 10.35 -4.11 14.16
C ASN A 26 10.72 -2.62 14.29
N ASN A 27 11.05 -1.98 13.18
CA ASN A 27 11.21 -0.55 13.07
C ASN A 27 9.82 0.08 12.91
N ASN A 28 8.99 0.00 13.96
CA ASN A 28 7.76 0.78 14.12
C ASN A 28 7.00 1.07 12.80
N SER A 29 6.90 0.06 11.94
CA SER A 29 6.52 0.30 10.55
C SER A 29 5.01 0.28 10.53
N ASN A 30 4.39 1.46 10.34
CA ASN A 30 2.98 1.60 9.99
C ASN A 30 2.71 1.05 8.57
N ASP A 31 3.39 -0.04 8.20
CA ASP A 31 3.18 -0.77 6.97
C ASP A 31 1.79 -1.42 7.05
N VAL A 32 1.01 -1.25 6.01
CA VAL A 32 -0.28 -1.89 5.85
C VAL A 32 -0.05 -3.30 5.32
N ILE A 33 -0.58 -4.28 6.03
CA ILE A 33 -0.54 -5.69 5.65
C ILE A 33 -1.93 -6.11 5.20
N ILE A 34 -2.00 -6.66 3.99
CA ILE A 34 -3.19 -7.25 3.36
C ILE A 34 -2.82 -8.69 3.05
N GLU A 35 -3.50 -9.65 3.67
CA GLU A 35 -3.07 -11.05 3.67
C GLU A 35 -4.27 -11.98 3.56
N ASN A 36 -4.15 -13.04 2.76
CA ASN A 36 -5.11 -14.14 2.75
C ASN A 36 -4.39 -15.49 2.73
N GLU A 37 -5.09 -16.58 2.43
CA GLU A 37 -4.47 -17.91 2.40
C GLU A 37 -3.45 -18.08 1.25
N GLN A 38 -3.60 -17.32 0.16
CA GLN A 38 -2.77 -17.44 -1.03
C GLN A 38 -1.55 -16.53 -1.01
N PHE A 39 -1.66 -15.28 -0.52
CA PHE A 39 -0.58 -14.31 -0.62
C PHE A 39 -0.53 -13.34 0.57
N LYS A 40 0.57 -12.59 0.64
CA LYS A 40 0.76 -11.48 1.56
C LYS A 40 1.27 -10.25 0.80
N LEU A 41 0.49 -9.17 0.83
CA LEU A 41 0.85 -7.86 0.31
C LEU A 41 1.23 -6.93 1.47
N VAL A 42 2.41 -6.35 1.41
CA VAL A 42 2.91 -5.35 2.36
C VAL A 42 3.05 -4.02 1.62
N VAL A 43 2.47 -2.97 2.18
CA VAL A 43 2.47 -1.62 1.62
C VAL A 43 3.02 -0.67 2.66
N ARG A 44 3.95 0.20 2.28
CA ARG A 44 4.48 1.22 3.19
C ARG A 44 3.43 2.31 3.44
N SER A 45 3.60 3.07 4.53
CA SER A 45 2.72 4.19 4.85
C SER A 45 2.65 5.28 3.77
N ASN A 46 3.63 5.34 2.87
CA ASN A 46 3.64 6.23 1.71
C ASN A 46 2.90 5.64 0.47
N ALA A 47 2.07 4.63 0.69
CA ALA A 47 1.30 3.89 -0.31
C ALA A 47 2.12 3.09 -1.36
N ILE A 48 3.44 3.00 -1.22
CA ILE A 48 4.28 2.19 -2.13
C ILE A 48 4.22 0.71 -1.72
N ALA A 49 3.93 -0.16 -2.69
CA ALA A 49 4.00 -1.61 -2.52
C ALA A 49 5.44 -2.03 -2.18
N LYS A 50 5.61 -2.70 -1.04
CA LYS A 50 6.91 -3.15 -0.52
C LYS A 50 7.22 -4.59 -0.89
N SER A 51 6.21 -5.46 -0.82
CA SER A 51 6.36 -6.90 -1.08
C SER A 51 5.01 -7.52 -1.39
N LEU A 52 4.96 -8.47 -2.33
CA LEU A 52 3.81 -9.31 -2.63
C LEU A 52 4.29 -10.76 -2.75
N VAL A 53 4.15 -11.52 -1.67
CA VAL A 53 4.63 -12.91 -1.62
C VAL A 53 3.49 -13.89 -1.88
N LEU A 54 3.67 -14.77 -2.85
CA LEU A 54 2.83 -15.95 -3.04
C LEU A 54 3.21 -17.01 -1.99
N LYS A 55 2.29 -17.38 -1.10
CA LYS A 55 2.58 -18.24 0.05
C LYS A 55 2.93 -19.68 -0.31
N SER A 56 2.38 -20.20 -1.41
CA SER A 56 2.59 -21.59 -1.82
C SER A 56 4.04 -21.85 -2.27
N SER A 57 4.66 -20.89 -2.94
CA SER A 57 6.06 -20.98 -3.40
C SER A 57 7.05 -20.18 -2.54
N GLY A 58 6.55 -19.20 -1.76
CA GLY A 58 7.38 -18.19 -1.10
C GLY A 58 7.99 -17.16 -2.07
N GLU A 59 7.51 -17.13 -3.32
CA GLU A 59 8.05 -16.27 -4.37
C GLU A 59 7.58 -14.81 -4.19
N GLU A 60 8.52 -13.87 -4.33
CA GLU A 60 8.23 -12.45 -4.42
C GLU A 60 7.74 -12.12 -5.84
N CYS A 61 6.54 -11.56 -5.93
CA CYS A 61 5.87 -11.27 -7.19
C CYS A 61 6.00 -9.81 -7.63
N LEU A 62 6.52 -8.91 -6.79
CA LEU A 62 6.84 -7.55 -7.21
C LEU A 62 8.09 -7.51 -8.08
N MET A 63 8.08 -6.63 -9.09
CA MET A 63 9.25 -6.39 -9.92
C MET A 63 10.34 -5.69 -9.11
N PRO A 64 11.56 -6.26 -9.01
CA PRO A 64 12.65 -5.64 -8.25
C PRO A 64 13.02 -4.27 -8.82
N GLY A 65 13.30 -3.32 -7.93
CA GLY A 65 13.74 -1.97 -8.30
C GLY A 65 12.62 -1.00 -8.66
N GLU A 66 11.37 -1.47 -8.75
CA GLU A 66 10.21 -0.61 -9.00
C GLU A 66 9.60 -0.07 -7.71
N SER A 67 9.08 1.15 -7.78
CA SER A 67 8.35 1.81 -6.69
C SER A 67 6.94 2.13 -7.17
N ILE A 68 6.04 1.17 -7.02
CA ILE A 68 4.66 1.26 -7.53
C ILE A 68 3.71 1.64 -6.38
N PRO A 69 3.02 2.78 -6.47
CA PRO A 69 1.92 3.11 -5.57
C PRO A 69 0.76 2.11 -5.73
N LEU A 70 0.18 1.67 -4.61
CA LEU A 70 -0.94 0.71 -4.65
C LEU A 70 -2.20 1.31 -5.29
N PHE A 71 -2.41 2.62 -5.09
CA PHE A 71 -3.58 3.33 -5.60
C PHE A 71 -3.17 4.59 -6.36
N SER A 72 -4.03 4.99 -7.28
CA SER A 72 -4.00 6.32 -7.90
C SER A 72 -5.43 6.79 -8.09
N VAL A 73 -5.62 8.11 -8.13
CA VAL A 73 -6.91 8.70 -8.46
C VAL A 73 -6.78 9.51 -9.73
N THR A 74 -7.73 9.31 -10.64
CA THR A 74 -7.77 10.08 -11.89
C THR A 74 -8.97 10.99 -11.87
N GLN A 75 -8.72 12.29 -12.00
CA GLN A 75 -9.75 13.31 -11.96
C GLN A 75 -9.87 13.99 -13.32
N GLU A 76 -11.11 14.08 -13.78
CA GLU A 76 -11.52 14.98 -14.86
C GLU A 76 -11.92 16.28 -14.16
N ARG A 77 -11.07 17.31 -14.22
CA ARG A 77 -11.24 18.50 -13.35
C ARG A 77 -12.58 19.21 -13.58
N PRO A 78 -13.41 19.39 -12.55
CA PRO A 78 -14.43 20.43 -12.50
C PRO A 78 -13.79 21.81 -12.17
N TYR A 79 -14.52 22.89 -12.43
CA TYR A 79 -14.13 24.30 -12.40
C TYR A 79 -13.46 24.82 -11.10
N HIS A 80 -12.18 24.55 -10.87
CA HIS A 80 -11.40 25.25 -9.83
C HIS A 80 -10.52 26.33 -10.48
N ASN A 81 -11.01 27.58 -10.50
CA ASN A 81 -10.42 28.68 -11.26
C ASN A 81 -9.00 29.06 -10.80
N GLU A 82 -8.65 28.85 -9.53
CA GLU A 82 -7.32 29.18 -8.99
C GLU A 82 -6.22 28.24 -9.52
N ILE A 83 -6.55 26.99 -9.85
CA ILE A 83 -5.58 26.05 -10.44
C ILE A 83 -5.47 26.19 -11.97
N LYS A 84 -6.44 26.85 -12.63
CA LYS A 84 -6.44 27.07 -14.09
C LYS A 84 -5.27 27.94 -14.58
N LEU A 85 -4.68 28.76 -13.72
CA LEU A 85 -3.55 29.62 -14.10
C LEU A 85 -2.20 28.87 -14.11
N GLY A 86 -2.08 27.76 -13.39
CA GLY A 86 -0.84 26.97 -13.28
C GLY A 86 -0.83 25.67 -14.09
N HIS A 87 -1.99 25.07 -14.37
CA HIS A 87 -2.06 23.75 -15.00
C HIS A 87 -3.13 23.65 -16.10
N PRO A 88 -2.80 23.10 -17.28
CA PRO A 88 -3.73 22.96 -18.40
C PRO A 88 -4.91 22.06 -18.03
N ASN A 89 -6.09 22.39 -18.58
CA ASN A 89 -7.35 21.70 -18.32
C ASN A 89 -7.36 20.29 -18.95
N LYS A 90 -6.68 19.35 -18.31
CA LYS A 90 -6.47 17.97 -18.77
C LYS A 90 -6.80 16.98 -17.66
N LYS A 91 -7.33 15.82 -18.04
CA LYS A 91 -7.43 14.64 -17.17
C LYS A 91 -6.08 14.38 -16.54
N THR A 92 -6.04 14.35 -15.21
CA THR A 92 -4.79 14.24 -14.44
C THR A 92 -4.92 13.09 -13.45
N THR A 93 -3.85 12.29 -13.33
CA THR A 93 -3.73 11.18 -12.39
C THR A 93 -2.79 11.58 -11.26
N PHE A 94 -3.22 11.39 -10.03
CA PHE A 94 -2.46 11.64 -8.81
C PHE A 94 -2.17 10.31 -8.14
N GLN A 95 -0.92 10.08 -7.79
CA GLN A 95 -0.52 8.84 -7.11
C GLN A 95 -0.88 8.93 -5.63
N ALA A 96 -1.14 7.78 -5.01
CA ALA A 96 -1.29 7.74 -3.57
C ALA A 96 0.06 8.01 -2.90
N ASP A 97 0.06 8.88 -1.89
CA ASP A 97 1.25 9.25 -1.11
C ASP A 97 1.11 8.87 0.37
N THR A 98 -0.09 8.44 0.78
CA THR A 98 -0.44 8.12 2.15
C THR A 98 -1.40 6.94 2.19
N ILE A 99 -1.14 5.96 3.05
CA ILE A 99 -2.08 4.88 3.34
C ILE A 99 -1.98 4.44 4.80
N TYR A 100 -3.14 4.16 5.41
CA TYR A 100 -3.23 3.52 6.71
C TYR A 100 -4.52 2.70 6.83
N LYS A 101 -4.56 1.77 7.80
CA LYS A 101 -5.70 0.88 8.03
C LYS A 101 -6.51 1.38 9.24
N GLU A 102 -7.83 1.46 9.07
CA GLU A 102 -8.80 1.72 10.13
C GLU A 102 -9.81 0.56 10.14
N GLY A 103 -9.57 -0.46 10.99
CA GLY A 103 -10.41 -1.66 11.01
C GLY A 103 -10.35 -2.44 9.69
N ASP A 104 -11.50 -2.56 9.02
CA ASP A 104 -11.65 -3.22 7.70
C ASP A 104 -11.50 -2.24 6.51
N ARG A 105 -11.07 -1.00 6.77
CA ARG A 105 -10.94 0.06 5.76
C ARG A 105 -9.48 0.48 5.58
N LEU A 106 -9.15 0.87 4.36
CA LEU A 106 -7.96 1.63 4.02
C LEU A 106 -8.36 3.08 3.83
N ILE A 107 -7.60 3.96 4.46
CA ILE A 107 -7.67 5.39 4.21
C ILE A 107 -6.47 5.77 3.35
N VAL A 108 -6.75 6.36 2.20
CA VAL A 108 -5.75 6.60 1.15
C VAL A 108 -5.74 8.07 0.76
N GLY A 109 -4.61 8.74 0.99
CA GLY A 109 -4.34 10.10 0.51
C GLY A 109 -3.66 10.10 -0.85
N PHE A 110 -3.78 11.19 -1.59
CA PHE A 110 -3.18 11.35 -2.92
C PHE A 110 -2.46 12.69 -3.05
N GLU A 111 -1.39 12.68 -3.84
CA GLU A 111 -0.58 13.88 -4.12
C GLU A 111 -1.46 15.04 -4.59
N LEU A 112 -1.32 16.23 -3.97
CA LEU A 112 -1.98 17.48 -4.38
C LEU A 112 -3.52 17.46 -4.32
N VAL A 113 -4.12 16.42 -3.76
CA VAL A 113 -5.58 16.25 -3.67
C VAL A 113 -6.00 16.28 -2.20
N PRO A 114 -6.84 17.24 -1.78
CA PRO A 114 -7.10 17.44 -0.35
C PRO A 114 -8.31 16.61 0.12
N TYR A 115 -8.33 15.32 -0.22
CA TYR A 115 -9.29 14.35 0.32
C TYR A 115 -8.62 12.99 0.45
N GLU A 116 -9.16 12.15 1.34
CA GLU A 116 -8.75 10.75 1.45
C GLU A 116 -9.85 9.84 0.92
N ALA A 117 -9.51 8.82 0.15
CA ALA A 117 -10.44 7.77 -0.23
C ALA A 117 -10.60 6.76 0.91
N VAL A 118 -11.84 6.34 1.15
CA VAL A 118 -12.18 5.27 2.10
C VAL A 118 -12.46 4.01 1.30
N ILE A 119 -11.58 3.02 1.40
CA ILE A 119 -11.66 1.77 0.64
C ILE A 119 -11.87 0.61 1.61
N LYS A 120 -13.01 -0.06 1.53
CA LYS A 120 -13.26 -1.30 2.27
C LYS A 120 -12.44 -2.44 1.68
N ILE A 121 -11.83 -3.22 2.56
CA ILE A 121 -11.14 -4.46 2.21
C ILE A 121 -12.05 -5.64 2.52
N ASN A 122 -12.15 -6.58 1.59
CA ASN A 122 -12.75 -7.89 1.83
C ASN A 122 -11.71 -8.98 1.57
N GLU A 123 -11.10 -9.48 2.64
CA GLU A 123 -10.12 -10.56 2.60
C GLU A 123 -10.85 -11.91 2.56
N THR A 124 -10.77 -12.61 1.43
CA THR A 124 -11.29 -13.98 1.28
C THR A 124 -10.12 -14.95 1.10
N PRO A 125 -10.30 -16.27 1.33
CA PRO A 125 -9.23 -17.25 1.14
C PRO A 125 -8.51 -17.15 -0.21
N SER A 126 -9.27 -16.93 -1.29
CA SER A 126 -8.74 -16.98 -2.66
C SER A 126 -8.42 -15.61 -3.27
N TYR A 127 -9.02 -14.52 -2.77
CA TYR A 127 -8.80 -13.17 -3.30
C TYR A 127 -9.00 -12.09 -2.23
N VAL A 128 -8.50 -10.88 -2.50
CA VAL A 128 -8.82 -9.69 -1.72
C VAL A 128 -9.58 -8.72 -2.61
N GLY A 129 -10.75 -8.28 -2.16
CA GLY A 129 -11.56 -7.28 -2.84
C GLY A 129 -11.35 -5.89 -2.24
N PHE A 130 -11.35 -4.87 -3.10
CA PHE A 130 -11.33 -3.46 -2.72
C PHE A 130 -12.64 -2.80 -3.16
N SER A 131 -13.27 -2.02 -2.29
CA SER A 131 -14.51 -1.30 -2.61
C SER A 131 -14.43 0.14 -2.12
N LEU A 132 -14.57 1.10 -3.04
CA LEU A 132 -14.65 2.52 -2.68
C LEU A 132 -15.98 2.80 -1.99
N GLU A 133 -15.94 3.22 -0.73
CA GLU A 133 -17.13 3.58 0.04
C GLU A 133 -17.38 5.09 0.07
N GLY A 134 -16.34 5.91 -0.18
CA GLY A 134 -16.48 7.35 -0.25
C GLY A 134 -15.16 8.08 -0.07
N PHE A 135 -15.27 9.34 0.31
CA PHE A 135 -14.13 10.23 0.53
C PHE A 135 -14.27 10.97 1.86
N LYS A 136 -13.20 11.08 2.62
CA LYS A 136 -13.08 11.98 3.77
C LYS A 136 -12.54 13.32 3.27
N VAL A 137 -13.28 14.38 3.58
CA VAL A 137 -12.87 15.76 3.28
C VAL A 137 -12.96 16.53 4.58
N GLU A 138 -11.84 17.06 5.05
CA GLU A 138 -11.83 17.86 6.28
C GLU A 138 -12.70 19.12 6.12
N PRO A 139 -13.49 19.50 7.14
CA PRO A 139 -14.25 20.74 7.12
C PRO A 139 -13.35 21.95 6.88
N GLY A 140 -13.69 22.77 5.89
CA GLY A 140 -12.92 23.98 5.54
C GLY A 140 -11.81 23.76 4.52
N THR A 141 -11.56 22.51 4.08
CA THR A 141 -10.61 22.22 2.99
C THR A 141 -10.96 22.95 1.69
N TYR A 142 -12.24 23.02 1.37
CA TYR A 142 -12.71 23.78 0.22
C TYR A 142 -13.29 25.12 0.69
N PRO A 143 -12.97 26.24 0.01
CA PRO A 143 -13.56 27.53 0.28
C PRO A 143 -15.09 27.47 0.28
N ASP A 144 -15.72 28.26 1.17
CA ASP A 144 -17.18 28.29 1.31
C ASP A 144 -17.91 28.58 0.00
N TYR A 145 -17.31 29.37 -0.88
CA TYR A 145 -17.89 29.72 -2.18
C TYR A 145 -18.02 28.52 -3.15
N LEU A 146 -17.36 27.38 -2.87
CA LEU A 146 -17.49 26.15 -3.65
C LEU A 146 -18.53 25.17 -3.09
N LYS A 147 -19.06 25.43 -1.90
CA LYS A 147 -20.09 24.57 -1.31
C LYS A 147 -21.39 24.75 -2.09
N ILE A 148 -21.81 23.70 -2.79
CA ILE A 148 -23.11 23.70 -3.47
C ILE A 148 -24.18 23.41 -2.42
N THR A 149 -24.97 24.41 -2.06
CA THR A 149 -26.21 24.19 -1.29
C THR A 149 -27.21 23.53 -2.23
N PRO A 150 -27.69 22.30 -1.95
CA PRO A 150 -28.74 21.71 -2.76
C PRO A 150 -29.97 22.64 -2.75
N PRO A 151 -30.66 22.81 -3.89
CA PRO A 151 -31.87 23.62 -3.92
C PRO A 151 -32.90 23.04 -2.93
N PRO A 152 -33.78 23.87 -2.36
CA PRO A 152 -34.83 23.40 -1.46
C PRO A 152 -35.63 22.29 -2.16
N ALA A 153 -35.68 21.10 -1.57
CA ALA A 153 -36.60 20.07 -2.02
C ALA A 153 -38.03 20.58 -1.81
N THR A 154 -38.80 20.68 -2.90
CA THR A 154 -40.23 21.07 -2.86
C THR A 154 -41.10 19.85 -2.61
#